data_AF-A0A7K4H2X3-F1
#
_entry.id   AF-A0A7K4H2X3-F1
#
_cell.length_a   1.000
_cell.length_b   1.000
_cell.length_c   1.000
_cell.angle_alpha   90.00
_cell.angle_beta   90.00
_cell.angle_gamma   90.00
#
_symmetry.space_group_name_H-M   'P 1'
#
loop_
_entity.id
_entity.type
_entity.pdbx_description
1 polymer ?
#
loop_
_entity_poly.entity_id
_entity_poly.type
_entity_poly.pdbx_seq_one_letter_code
_entity_poly.pdbx_strand_id
1 'polypeptide(L)' 'MCKSCGDCEEWCHFKARDFTDTKLHFNPSRCFGCGICVSKCPNNAIKLVKK' A
#
# COMPACT_ATOMS: atom_id res chain seq x y z
N MET A 1 13.02 -2.03 -0.60
CA MET A 1 12.77 -3.01 0.49
C MET A 1 11.66 -2.45 1.38
N CYS A 2 10.63 -3.22 1.75
CA CYS A 2 9.58 -2.72 2.65
C CYS A 2 10.15 -2.57 4.07
N LYS A 3 9.84 -1.45 4.75
CA LYS A 3 10.27 -1.16 6.12
C LYS A 3 9.13 -1.14 7.13
N SER A 4 7.92 -1.56 6.72
CA SER A 4 6.74 -1.59 7.60
C SER A 4 6.45 -0.24 8.28
N CYS A 5 6.64 0.87 7.55
CA CYS A 5 6.48 2.23 8.08
C CYS A 5 5.02 2.72 8.16
N GLY A 6 4.07 2.06 7.51
CA GLY A 6 2.65 2.43 7.57
C GLY A 6 2.18 3.47 6.55
N ASP A 7 3.07 4.21 5.88
CA ASP A 7 2.66 5.27 4.91
C ASP A 7 1.65 4.79 3.86
N CYS A 8 1.84 3.57 3.34
CA CYS A 8 0.98 3.06 2.29
C CYS A 8 -0.45 2.71 2.75
N GLU A 9 -0.68 2.60 4.06
CA GLU A 9 -1.99 2.42 4.69
C GLU A 9 -2.59 3.79 5.03
N GLU A 10 -1.82 4.67 5.68
CA GLU A 10 -2.22 6.04 6.04
C GLU A 10 -2.77 6.82 4.83
N TRP A 11 -2.05 6.78 3.70
CA TRP A 11 -2.44 7.53 2.50
C TRP A 11 -3.48 6.79 1.62
N CYS A 12 -3.86 5.56 1.97
CA CYS A 12 -4.79 4.79 1.15
C CYS A 12 -6.25 5.14 1.45
N HIS A 13 -6.83 6.05 0.66
CA HIS A 13 -8.25 6.41 0.76
C HIS A 13 -9.23 5.22 0.70
N PHE A 14 -8.85 4.15 -0.01
CA PHE A 14 -9.69 2.98 -0.20
C PHE A 14 -9.47 1.88 0.84
N LYS A 15 -8.54 2.08 1.79
CA LYS A 15 -8.10 1.05 2.75
C LYS A 15 -7.84 -0.29 2.07
N ALA A 16 -7.18 -0.23 0.91
CA ALA A 16 -6.75 -1.40 0.16
C ALA A 16 -5.50 -2.03 0.77
N ARG A 17 -4.76 -1.27 1.59
CA ARG A 17 -3.67 -1.75 2.41
C ARG A 17 -4.04 -1.50 3.86
N ASP A 18 -3.89 -2.51 4.70
CA ASP A 18 -4.31 -2.50 6.10
C ASP A 18 -3.20 -3.15 6.96
N PHE A 19 -2.95 -2.66 8.16
CA PHE A 19 -1.89 -3.18 9.04
C PHE A 19 -2.52 -3.99 10.18
N THR A 20 -2.53 -5.32 10.06
CA THR A 20 -3.04 -6.22 11.11
C THR A 20 -1.90 -7.01 11.73
N ASP A 21 -1.83 -7.02 13.06
CA ASP A 21 -0.93 -7.89 13.83
C ASP A 21 0.52 -7.88 13.29
N THR A 22 1.07 -6.68 13.10
CA THR A 22 2.43 -6.41 12.58
C THR A 22 2.70 -6.68 11.09
N LYS A 23 1.70 -7.12 10.31
CA LYS A 23 1.85 -7.38 8.87
C LYS A 23 0.95 -6.48 8.03
N LEU A 24 1.50 -6.02 6.89
CA LEU A 24 0.73 -5.31 5.88
C LEU A 24 -0.11 -6.29 5.06
N HIS A 25 -1.42 -6.14 5.11
CA HIS A 25 -2.41 -6.86 4.32
C HIS A 25 -2.80 -6.02 3.10
N PHE A 26 -2.86 -6.64 1.92
CA PHE A 26 -3.26 -5.98 0.67
C PHE A 26 -4.51 -6.66 0.09
N ASN A 27 -5.57 -5.87 -0.08
CA ASN A 27 -6.83 -6.28 -0.69
C ASN A 27 -6.94 -5.69 -2.12
N PRO A 28 -6.68 -6.49 -3.16
CA PRO A 28 -6.73 -6.02 -4.55
C PRO A 28 -8.15 -5.60 -4.98
N SER A 29 -9.21 -6.15 -4.36
CA SER A 29 -10.59 -5.79 -4.70
C SER A 29 -10.97 -4.37 -4.26
N ARG A 30 -10.22 -3.78 -3.32
CA ARG A 30 -10.37 -2.38 -2.90
C ARG A 30 -9.37 -1.45 -3.60
N CYS A 31 -8.42 -1.99 -4.36
CA CYS A 31 -7.39 -1.21 -5.02
C CYS A 31 -7.87 -0.71 -6.39
N PHE A 32 -8.11 0.59 -6.52
CA PHE A 32 -8.47 1.23 -7.79
C PHE A 32 -7.26 1.64 -8.65
N GLY A 33 -6.05 1.27 -8.23
CA GLY A 33 -4.83 1.57 -9.01
C GLY A 33 -4.42 3.04 -9.04
N CYS A 34 -4.84 3.86 -8.06
CA CYS A 34 -4.52 5.30 -8.02
C CYS A 34 -3.03 5.63 -7.85
N GLY A 35 -2.20 4.66 -7.43
CA GLY A 35 -0.75 4.83 -7.33
C GLY A 35 -0.23 5.65 -6.14
N ILE A 36 -1.11 6.16 -5.26
CA ILE A 36 -0.67 6.98 -4.12
C ILE A 36 0.33 6.26 -3.20
N CYS A 37 0.11 4.97 -2.95
CA CYS A 37 1.02 4.16 -2.14
C CYS A 37 2.41 3.98 -2.78
N VAL A 38 2.53 4.03 -4.12
CA VAL A 38 3.83 4.02 -4.81
C VAL A 38 4.53 5.36 -4.63
N SER A 39 3.79 6.47 -4.82
CA SER A 39 4.34 7.83 -4.70
C SER A 39 4.76 8.19 -3.28
N LYS A 40 4.05 7.68 -2.27
CA LYS A 40 4.30 8.00 -0.86
C LYS A 40 5.27 7.05 -0.18
N CYS A 41 5.60 5.90 -0.79
CA CYS A 41 6.53 4.96 -0.17
C CYS A 41 7.97 5.49 -0.27
N PRO A 42 8.63 5.86 0.84
CA PRO A 42 9.97 6.44 0.81
C PRO A 42 11.04 5.43 0.37
N ASN A 43 10.72 4.14 0.45
CA ASN A 43 11.63 3.04 0.11
C ASN A 43 11.37 2.47 -1.30
N ASN A 44 10.48 3.08 -2.09
CA ASN A 44 10.01 2.58 -3.39
C ASN A 44 9.69 1.07 -3.36
N ALA A 45 9.14 0.58 -2.24
CA ALA A 45 8.93 -0.84 -2.01
C ALA A 45 7.66 -1.38 -2.69
N ILE A 46 6.86 -0.51 -3.28
CA ILE A 46 5.56 -0.81 -3.85
C ILE A 46 5.60 -0.56 -5.35
N LYS A 47 5.00 -1.47 -6.12
CA LYS A 47 4.82 -1.34 -7.57
C LYS A 47 3.35 -1.56 -7.93
N LEU A 48 2.86 -0.80 -8.91
CA LEU A 48 1.58 -1.10 -9.55
C LEU A 48 1.79 -2.19 -10.59
N VAL A 49 0.93 -3.21 -10.57
CA VAL A 49 0.89 -4.27 -11.58
C VAL A 49 -0.41 -4.15 -12.35
N LYS A 50 -0.34 -4.31 -13.67
CA LYS A 50 -1.55 -4.48 -14.49
C LYS A 50 -2.09 -5.89 -14.27
N LYS A 51 -3.40 -6.00 -14.20
CA LYS A 51 -4.11 -7.26 -14.06
C LYS A 51 -4.21 -7.97 -15.40
#